data_AF-A0A327T6D0-F1
#
_entry.id   AF-A0A327T6D0-F1
#
_cell.length_a   1.000
_cell.length_b   1.000
_cell.length_c   1.000
_cell.angle_alpha   90.00
_cell.angle_beta   90.00
_cell.angle_gamma   90.00
#
_symmetry.space_group_name_H-M   'P 1'
#
loop_
_entity.id
_entity.type
_entity.pdbx_description
1 polymer ?
#
loop_
_entity_poly.entity_id
_entity_poly.type
_entity_poly.pdbx_seq_one_letter_code
_entity_poly.pdbx_strand_id
1 'polypeptide(L)'
;MTAPLGPARAALGRLERLGRPTGPVLRQSGRAVFLLAPGAAEPVPELLRWLGWGPELGLPIEARAAHPGDPRVPEPRTADWLRAGAPRPALDLRSPALLHLLDALADACARERLGLPPAR
;
A
#
# COMPACT_ATOMS: atom_id res chain seq x y z
N MET A 1 6.01 0.96 -1.44
CA MET A 1 5.20 -0.25 -1.72
C MET A 1 4.21 0.05 -2.83
N THR A 2 3.85 -0.92 -3.67
CA THR A 2 2.88 -0.75 -4.75
C THR A 2 1.82 -1.86 -4.78
N ALA A 3 0.62 -1.52 -5.24
CA ALA A 3 -0.48 -2.44 -5.50
C ALA A 3 -1.27 -2.00 -6.74
N PRO A 4 -2.09 -2.86 -7.38
CA PRO A 4 -2.92 -2.44 -8.50
C PRO A 4 -3.94 -1.39 -8.06
N LEU A 5 -4.33 -0.49 -8.98
CA LEU A 5 -5.12 0.70 -8.64
C LEU A 5 -6.54 0.37 -8.11
N GLY A 6 -7.21 -0.65 -8.67
CA GLY A 6 -8.53 -1.08 -8.23
C GLY A 6 -8.56 -1.56 -6.77
N PRO A 7 -7.76 -2.59 -6.40
CA PRO A 7 -7.62 -3.05 -5.03
C PRO A 7 -7.14 -1.96 -4.09
N ALA A 8 -6.20 -1.11 -4.53
CA ALA A 8 -5.74 0.01 -3.71
C ALA A 8 -6.86 0.99 -3.36
N ARG A 9 -7.74 1.33 -4.31
CA ARG A 9 -8.91 2.20 -4.04
C ARG A 9 -9.88 1.54 -3.07
N ALA A 10 -10.15 0.24 -3.23
CA ALA A 10 -11.00 -0.52 -2.31
C ALA A 10 -10.43 -0.54 -0.89
N ALA A 11 -9.14 -0.87 -0.75
CA ALA A 11 -8.43 -0.88 0.51
C ALA A 11 -8.45 0.50 1.19
N LEU A 12 -8.14 1.56 0.43
CA LEU A 12 -8.18 2.93 0.93
C LEU A 12 -9.58 3.34 1.41
N GLY A 13 -10.63 2.98 0.67
CA GLY A 13 -12.01 3.25 1.09
C GLY A 13 -12.40 2.51 2.37
N ARG A 14 -11.96 1.25 2.54
CA ARG A 14 -12.16 0.49 3.79
C ARG A 14 -11.43 1.14 4.96
N LEU A 15 -10.16 1.50 4.79
CA LEU A 15 -9.37 2.13 5.84
C LEU A 15 -9.95 3.49 6.26
N GLU A 16 -10.45 4.27 5.31
CA GLU A 16 -11.14 5.52 5.58
C GLU A 16 -12.41 5.33 6.42
N ARG A 17 -13.25 4.35 6.08
CA ARG A 17 -14.44 4.02 6.90
C ARG A 17 -14.09 3.57 8.30
N LEU A 18 -12.95 2.89 8.46
CA LEU A 18 -12.44 2.43 9.76
C LEU A 18 -11.63 3.51 10.50
N GLY A 19 -11.52 4.73 9.98
CA GLY A 19 -10.74 5.81 10.60
C GLY A 19 -9.24 5.52 10.68
N ARG A 20 -8.71 4.67 9.78
CA ARG A 20 -7.29 4.27 9.78
C ARG A 20 -6.46 5.16 8.86
N PRO A 21 -5.31 5.67 9.32
CA PRO A 21 -4.44 6.49 8.49
C PRO A 21 -3.68 5.63 7.47
N THR A 22 -3.55 6.13 6.24
CA THR A 22 -2.89 5.40 5.13
C THR A 22 -1.66 6.11 4.59
N GLY A 23 -1.39 7.34 5.05
CA GLY A 23 -0.30 8.18 4.56
C GLY A 23 -0.51 8.69 3.12
N PRO A 24 0.52 9.36 2.56
CA PRO A 24 0.55 9.78 1.16
C PRO A 24 0.50 8.61 0.18
N VAL A 25 -0.33 8.73 -0.86
CA VAL A 25 -0.50 7.70 -1.91
C VAL A 25 -0.53 8.34 -3.30
N LEU A 26 0.28 7.81 -4.20
CA LEU A 26 0.47 8.30 -5.55
C LEU A 26 -0.11 7.30 -6.56
N ARG A 27 -0.49 7.76 -7.75
CA ARG A 27 -0.78 6.92 -8.92
C ARG A 27 0.43 6.96 -9.86
N GLN A 28 0.90 5.80 -10.26
CA GLN A 28 1.95 5.66 -11.27
C GLN A 28 1.72 4.40 -12.10
N SER A 29 1.66 4.53 -13.42
CA SER A 29 1.59 3.40 -14.36
C SER A 29 0.52 2.36 -14.01
N GLY A 30 -0.69 2.80 -13.66
CA GLY A 30 -1.82 1.91 -13.31
C GLY A 30 -1.73 1.27 -11.92
N ARG A 31 -0.74 1.65 -11.11
CA ARG A 31 -0.54 1.18 -9.74
C ARG A 31 -0.64 2.32 -8.74
N ALA A 32 -1.04 1.99 -7.52
CA ALA A 32 -0.91 2.89 -6.38
C ALA A 32 0.46 2.70 -5.75
N VAL A 33 1.13 3.80 -5.40
CA VAL A 33 2.42 3.83 -4.72
C VAL A 33 2.22 4.41 -3.32
N PHE A 34 2.53 3.60 -2.32
CA PHE A 34 2.49 3.94 -0.91
C PHE A 34 3.91 4.25 -0.42
N LEU A 35 4.08 5.42 0.18
CA LEU A 35 5.36 5.83 0.76
C LEU A 35 5.51 5.18 2.14
N LEU A 36 6.61 4.45 2.30
CA LEU A 36 6.99 3.80 3.55
C LEU A 36 8.16 4.56 4.18
N ALA A 37 8.27 4.52 5.51
CA ALA A 37 9.44 5.05 6.20
C ALA A 37 10.72 4.34 5.71
N PRO A 38 11.90 4.99 5.79
CA PRO A 38 13.17 4.33 5.49
C PRO A 38 13.30 3.00 6.26
N GLY A 39 13.68 1.92 5.57
CA GLY A 39 13.81 0.59 6.16
C GLY A 39 12.49 -0.17 6.36
N ALA A 40 11.34 0.44 6.07
CA ALA A 40 10.04 -0.21 6.24
C ALA A 40 9.61 -1.06 5.04
N ALA A 41 10.33 -1.03 3.91
CA ALA A 41 10.00 -1.81 2.73
C ALA A 41 10.49 -3.26 2.84
N GLU A 42 11.64 -3.46 3.49
CA GLU A 42 12.36 -4.72 3.61
C GLU A 42 11.56 -5.78 4.37
N PRO A 43 10.84 -5.47 5.47
CA PRO A 43 10.08 -6.47 6.20
C PRO A 43 8.71 -6.80 5.58
N VAL A 44 8.25 -6.05 4.58
CA VAL A 44 6.88 -6.22 4.03
C VAL A 44 6.59 -7.64 3.54
N PRO A 45 7.48 -8.32 2.78
CA PRO A 45 7.22 -9.70 2.38
C PRO A 45 7.03 -10.65 3.57
N GLU A 46 7.83 -10.48 4.63
CA GLU A 46 7.73 -11.26 5.86
C GLU A 46 6.43 -10.95 6.61
N LEU A 47 6.05 -9.68 6.70
CA LEU A 47 4.81 -9.25 7.35
C LEU A 47 3.58 -9.78 6.62
N LEU A 48 3.58 -9.75 5.28
CA LEU A 48 2.51 -10.36 4.48
C LEU A 48 2.41 -11.85 4.76
N ARG A 49 3.53 -12.58 4.79
CA ARG A 49 3.55 -14.00 5.17
C ARG A 49 3.00 -14.23 6.58
N TRP A 50 3.42 -13.43 7.56
CA TRP A 50 2.97 -13.52 8.94
C TRP A 50 1.46 -13.27 9.08
N LEU A 51 0.89 -12.37 8.26
CA LEU A 51 -0.54 -12.10 8.18
C LEU A 51 -1.34 -13.19 7.43
N GLY A 52 -0.69 -14.24 6.91
CA GLY A 52 -1.33 -15.28 6.09
C GLY A 52 -1.51 -14.88 4.62
N TRP A 53 -0.87 -13.80 4.18
CA TRP A 53 -0.91 -13.26 2.83
C TRP A 53 0.39 -13.52 2.04
N GLY A 54 1.04 -14.66 2.28
CA GLY A 54 2.36 -14.98 1.75
C GLY A 54 2.43 -15.07 0.21
N PRO A 55 3.65 -15.20 -0.34
CA PRO A 55 3.88 -15.24 -1.80
C PRO A 55 3.12 -16.37 -2.51
N GLU A 56 2.76 -17.45 -1.82
CA GLU A 56 1.96 -18.57 -2.32
C GLU A 56 0.59 -18.15 -2.87
N LEU A 57 0.05 -17.02 -2.44
CA LEU A 57 -1.22 -16.49 -2.94
C LEU A 57 -1.08 -15.68 -4.24
N GLY A 58 0.15 -15.35 -4.64
CA GLY A 58 0.44 -14.58 -5.86
C GLY A 58 -0.22 -13.20 -5.89
N LEU A 59 -0.34 -12.55 -4.72
CA LEU A 59 -0.93 -11.22 -4.63
C LEU A 59 0.04 -10.18 -5.22
N PRO A 60 -0.43 -9.26 -6.08
CA PRO A 60 0.43 -8.29 -6.77
C PRO A 60 0.81 -7.11 -5.87
N ILE A 61 1.32 -7.37 -4.66
CA ILE A 61 1.80 -6.36 -3.71
C ILE A 61 3.33 -6.42 -3.66
N GLU A 62 3.98 -5.30 -3.95
CA GLU A 62 5.45 -5.23 -3.96
C GLU A 62 5.97 -4.11 -3.06
N ALA A 63 6.98 -4.41 -2.26
CA ALA A 63 7.72 -3.40 -1.51
C ALA A 63 9.20 -3.50 -1.85
N ARG A 64 9.81 -2.34 -2.12
CA ARG A 64 11.22 -2.22 -2.45
C ARG A 64 11.74 -0.95 -1.80
N ALA A 65 12.95 -1.02 -1.26
CA ALA A 65 13.69 0.16 -0.85
C ALA A 65 14.01 1.01 -2.09
N ALA A 66 13.93 2.32 -1.94
CA ALA A 66 14.31 3.26 -2.97
C ALA A 66 14.99 4.46 -2.30
N HIS A 67 16.01 5.01 -2.96
CA HIS A 67 16.67 6.23 -2.51
C HIS A 67 15.96 7.46 -3.09
N PRO A 68 16.06 8.64 -2.44
CA PRO A 68 15.68 9.90 -3.06
C PRO A 68 16.32 10.04 -4.45
N GLY A 69 15.55 10.46 -5.45
CA GLY A 69 16.01 10.59 -6.84
C GLY A 69 16.02 9.29 -7.65
N ASP A 70 15.62 8.15 -7.09
CA ASP A 70 15.33 6.96 -7.89
C ASP A 70 14.18 7.29 -8.87
N PRO A 71 14.32 7.06 -10.19
CA PRO A 71 13.27 7.36 -11.18
C PRO A 71 11.93 6.65 -10.91
N ARG A 72 11.95 5.58 -10.10
CA ARG A 72 10.77 4.82 -9.68
C ARG A 72 10.03 5.46 -8.50
N VAL A 73 10.65 6.43 -7.82
CA VAL A 73 10.01 7.24 -6.78
C VAL A 73 9.44 8.48 -7.45
N PRO A 74 8.10 8.64 -7.51
CA PRO A 74 7.51 9.82 -8.14
C PRO A 74 7.97 11.09 -7.44
N GLU A 75 8.40 12.09 -8.20
CA GLU A 75 8.70 13.39 -7.62
C GLU A 75 7.40 13.99 -7.03
N PRO A 76 7.38 14.36 -5.74
CA PRO A 76 6.16 14.83 -5.07
C PRO A 76 5.43 15.98 -5.79
N ARG A 77 6.17 16.84 -6.51
CA ARG A 77 5.62 18.01 -7.21
C ARG A 77 4.92 17.69 -8.53
N THR A 78 5.30 16.60 -9.19
CA THR A 78 4.76 16.21 -10.51
C THR A 78 3.89 14.97 -10.43
N ALA A 79 3.76 14.38 -9.24
CA ALA A 79 3.02 13.15 -9.07
C ALA A 79 1.51 13.35 -9.04
N ASP A 80 0.80 12.36 -9.56
CA ASP A 80 -0.64 12.25 -9.45
C ASP A 80 -1.03 11.65 -8.10
N TRP A 81 -1.61 12.46 -7.23
CA TRP A 81 -1.92 12.09 -5.86
C TRP A 81 -3.30 11.43 -5.75
N LEU A 82 -3.34 10.16 -5.31
CA LEU A 82 -4.59 9.51 -4.89
C LEU A 82 -5.03 9.98 -3.50
N ARG A 83 -4.06 10.22 -2.61
CA ARG A 83 -4.24 10.89 -1.32
C ARG A 83 -2.99 11.71 -1.04
N ALA A 84 -3.11 13.03 -0.98
CA ALA A 84 -1.99 13.94 -0.69
C ALA A 84 -1.43 13.76 0.74
N GLY A 85 -2.27 13.25 1.67
CA GLY A 85 -1.91 13.06 3.07
C GLY A 85 -1.76 14.38 3.86
N ALA A 86 -1.80 14.28 5.18
CA ALA A 86 -1.26 15.34 6.05
C ALA A 86 0.29 15.28 6.00
N PRO A 87 1.03 16.33 6.38
CA PRO A 87 2.49 16.28 6.52
C PRO A 87 2.85 15.35 7.68
N ARG A 88 2.78 14.05 7.44
CA ARG A 88 3.09 12.97 8.36
C ARG A 88 4.18 12.13 7.75
N PRO A 89 5.07 11.56 8.57
CA PRO A 89 6.06 10.64 8.07
C PRO A 89 5.36 9.45 7.40
N ALA A 90 6.03 8.91 6.39
CA ALA A 90 5.64 7.72 5.66
C ALA A 90 5.34 6.54 6.63
N LEU A 91 4.58 5.54 6.18
CA LEU A 91 4.13 4.45 7.05
C LEU A 91 5.32 3.71 7.68
N ASP A 92 5.37 3.70 9.01
CA ASP A 92 6.43 3.09 9.82
C ASP A 92 5.99 1.70 10.32
N LEU A 93 6.95 0.77 10.43
CA LEU A 93 6.80 -0.55 11.04
C LEU A 93 6.34 -0.48 12.49
N ARG A 94 6.68 0.61 13.21
CA ARG A 94 6.25 0.85 14.59
C ARG A 94 4.77 1.24 14.71
N SER A 95 4.11 1.49 13.58
CA SER A 95 2.71 1.91 13.54
C SER A 95 1.80 0.75 13.11
N PRO A 96 0.68 0.50 13.83
CA PRO A 96 -0.36 -0.41 13.37
C PRO A 96 -0.94 -0.06 12.00
N ALA A 97 -0.78 1.19 11.56
CA ALA A 97 -1.25 1.67 10.26
C ALA A 97 -0.67 0.89 9.08
N LEU A 98 0.61 0.47 9.16
CA LEU A 98 1.22 -0.33 8.09
C LEU A 98 0.59 -1.72 8.02
N LEU A 99 0.37 -2.38 9.16
CA LEU A 99 -0.28 -3.70 9.20
C LEU A 99 -1.72 -3.64 8.69
N HIS A 100 -2.48 -2.62 9.09
CA HIS A 100 -3.84 -2.41 8.57
C HIS A 100 -3.84 -2.17 7.06
N LEU A 101 -2.86 -1.42 6.54
CA LEU A 101 -2.74 -1.22 5.10
C LEU A 101 -2.42 -2.53 4.37
N LEU A 102 -1.45 -3.31 4.87
CA LEU A 102 -1.07 -4.58 4.27
C LEU A 102 -2.24 -5.55 4.23
N ASP A 103 -2.96 -5.71 5.35
CA ASP A 103 -4.15 -6.55 5.42
C ASP A 103 -5.24 -6.08 4.44
N ALA A 104 -5.55 -4.78 4.42
CA ALA A 104 -6.58 -4.25 3.54
C ALA A 104 -6.22 -4.38 2.05
N LEU A 105 -4.95 -4.20 1.68
CA LEU A 105 -4.49 -4.39 0.30
C LEU A 105 -4.54 -5.86 -0.09
N ALA A 106 -4.13 -6.76 0.80
CA ALA A 106 -4.11 -8.18 0.53
C ALA A 106 -5.53 -8.73 0.38
N ASP A 107 -6.45 -8.40 1.29
CA ASP A 107 -7.88 -8.72 1.17
C ASP A 107 -8.48 -8.16 -0.13
N ALA A 108 -8.20 -6.90 -0.48
CA ALA A 108 -8.70 -6.32 -1.73
C ALA A 108 -8.15 -7.02 -2.98
N CYS A 109 -6.86 -7.38 -3.00
CA CYS A 109 -6.25 -8.10 -4.10
C CYS A 109 -6.82 -9.53 -4.21
N ALA A 110 -7.01 -10.21 -3.09
CA ALA A 110 -7.61 -11.54 -3.05
C ALA A 110 -9.05 -11.50 -3.57
N ARG A 111 -9.85 -10.53 -3.12
CA ARG A 111 -11.24 -10.35 -3.59
C ARG A 111 -11.31 -10.08 -5.08
N GLU A 112 -10.48 -9.18 -5.61
CA GLU A 112 -10.44 -8.91 -7.04
C GLU A 112 -10.10 -10.18 -7.85
N ARG A 113 -9.09 -10.94 -7.42
CA ARG A 113 -8.71 -12.21 -8.06
C ARG A 113 -9.83 -13.25 -8.01
N LEU A 114 -10.61 -13.27 -6.94
CA LEU A 114 -11.72 -14.20 -6.72
C LEU A 114 -13.05 -13.69 -7.31
N GLY A 115 -13.09 -12.51 -7.94
CA GLY A 115 -14.33 -11.90 -8.45
C GLY A 115 -15.33 -11.51 -7.34
N LEU A 116 -14.85 -11.33 -6.10
CA LEU A 116 -15.67 -10.96 -4.96
C LEU A 116 -15.83 -9.44 -4.85
N PRO A 117 -16.96 -8.94 -4.31
CA PRO A 117 -17.12 -7.53 -4.07
C PRO A 117 -16.08 -7.02 -3.04
N PRO A 118 -15.73 -5.72 -3.07
CA PRO A 118 -14.89 -5.12 -2.05
C PRO A 118 -15.41 -5.36 -0.64
N ALA A 119 -14.50 -5.53 0.33
CA ALA A 119 -14.89 -5.58 1.74
C ALA A 119 -15.62 -4.29 2.15
N ARG A 120 -16.75 -4.45 2.84
CA ARG A 120 -17.54 -3.35 3.39
C ARG A 120 -16.84 -2.71 4.57
#